data_AF-A0AAU0KG56-F1
#
_entry.id   AF-A0AAU0KG56-F1
#
_cell.length_a   1.000
_cell.length_b   1.000
_cell.length_c   1.000
_cell.angle_alpha   90.00
_cell.angle_beta   90.00
_cell.angle_gamma   90.00
#
_symmetry.space_group_name_H-M   'P 1'
#
loop_
_entity.id
_entity.type
_entity.pdbx_description
1 polymer ?
#
loop_
_entity_poly.entity_id
_entity_poly.type
_entity_poly.pdbx_seq_one_letter_code
_entity_poly.pdbx_strand_id
1 'polypeptide(L)'
;MENRQKPLGKVSKTTSSVRRKKDPHTDLLSELAELLHYLTIMESEASETLEKVDPRHRVSAANLIHYLGLRRRDVRPLQEKLAAAGLSSMGRAESHVLSNLKAIIILLEQALGQQGQQTLSSTMDSSAMGPALLETNTNDLLGKPPAQRRVRILVTLPGAAANDYLLIKDMLFQGMDCARINCAHDDPAVWSRLIRQIKRTRRETGRPCRILMDLGGPKLRAGKIGPGPAVLKWRPKRDAYGKATEPARIWVYPEGDASSRPAHAHA
;
A
#
# COMPACT_ATOMS: atom_id res chain seq x y z
N MET A 1 36.35 -53.35 -75.19
CA MET A 1 35.46 -52.26 -75.64
C MET A 1 35.20 -51.37 -74.44
N GLU A 2 35.75 -50.18 -74.53
CA GLU A 2 35.73 -49.07 -73.58
C GLU A 2 34.38 -48.33 -73.52
N ASN A 3 34.30 -47.46 -72.52
CA ASN A 3 33.45 -46.27 -72.36
C ASN A 3 32.04 -46.51 -71.76
N ARG A 4 31.54 -45.70 -70.82
CA ARG A 4 32.07 -44.48 -70.17
C ARG A 4 31.22 -44.20 -68.93
N GLN A 5 31.88 -43.92 -67.80
CA GLN A 5 31.28 -43.21 -66.67
C GLN A 5 31.00 -41.75 -67.06
N LYS A 6 29.85 -41.22 -66.63
CA LYS A 6 29.63 -39.78 -66.42
C LYS A 6 29.07 -39.56 -65.00
N PRO A 7 29.64 -38.65 -64.19
CA PRO A 7 29.20 -38.42 -62.82
C PRO A 7 28.33 -37.16 -62.66
N LEU A 8 27.86 -36.97 -61.42
CA LEU A 8 27.37 -35.73 -60.78
C LEU A 8 25.88 -35.40 -60.91
N GLY A 9 25.14 -35.78 -59.86
CA GLY A 9 24.02 -35.01 -59.33
C GLY A 9 24.21 -34.87 -57.82
N LYS A 10 24.80 -33.75 -57.38
CA LYS A 10 24.88 -33.39 -55.95
C LYS A 10 23.46 -33.15 -55.44
N VAL A 11 22.95 -34.04 -54.59
CA VAL A 11 21.75 -33.77 -53.80
C VAL A 11 22.14 -32.72 -52.76
N SER A 12 21.74 -31.48 -53.02
CA SER A 12 21.87 -30.37 -52.09
C SER A 12 21.11 -30.71 -50.81
N LYS A 13 21.85 -30.90 -49.72
CA LYS A 13 21.30 -30.89 -48.36
C LYS A 13 20.88 -29.45 -48.06
N THR A 14 19.62 -29.13 -48.30
CA THR A 14 18.97 -27.97 -47.68
C THR A 14 18.76 -28.30 -46.20
N THR A 15 19.80 -28.10 -45.40
CA THR A 15 19.67 -27.89 -43.95
C THR A 15 18.92 -26.58 -43.73
N SER A 16 17.59 -26.65 -43.73
CA SER A 16 16.77 -25.58 -43.17
C SER A 16 16.98 -25.61 -41.65
N SER A 17 17.80 -24.69 -41.15
CA SER A 17 17.89 -24.43 -39.73
C SER A 17 16.58 -23.81 -39.28
N VAL A 18 15.64 -24.66 -38.88
CA VAL A 18 14.47 -24.25 -38.12
C VAL A 18 15.01 -23.71 -36.80
N ARG A 19 15.13 -22.37 -36.71
CA ARG A 19 15.25 -21.69 -35.42
C ARG A 19 14.04 -22.13 -34.60
N ARG A 20 14.23 -23.08 -33.67
CA ARG A 20 13.22 -23.44 -32.67
C ARG A 20 12.83 -22.14 -31.96
N LYS A 21 11.62 -21.64 -32.21
CA LYS A 21 11.02 -20.62 -31.35
C LYS A 21 11.09 -21.18 -29.93
N LYS A 22 11.75 -20.48 -29.02
CA LYS A 22 11.76 -20.84 -27.59
C LYS A 22 10.31 -20.99 -27.14
N ASP A 23 10.04 -22.06 -26.40
CA ASP A 23 8.74 -22.28 -25.80
C ASP A 23 8.42 -21.10 -24.87
N PRO A 24 7.30 -20.38 -25.06
CA PRO A 24 6.93 -19.23 -24.25
C PRO A 24 6.88 -19.54 -22.75
N HIS A 25 6.59 -20.79 -22.37
CA HIS A 25 6.60 -21.21 -20.96
C HIS A 25 8.02 -21.35 -20.40
N THR A 26 9.00 -21.73 -21.23
CA THR A 26 10.41 -21.82 -20.83
C THR A 26 11.03 -20.43 -20.64
N ASP A 27 10.71 -19.48 -21.52
CA ASP A 27 11.16 -18.08 -21.34
C ASP A 27 10.52 -17.45 -20.10
N LEU A 28 9.22 -17.67 -19.88
CA LEU A 28 8.52 -17.23 -18.67
C LEU A 28 9.14 -17.81 -17.38
N LEU A 29 9.50 -19.09 -17.38
CA LEU A 29 10.17 -19.73 -16.25
C LEU A 29 11.53 -19.06 -15.96
N SER A 30 12.31 -18.75 -17.01
CA SER A 30 13.59 -18.05 -16.86
C SER A 30 13.42 -16.66 -16.23
N GLU A 31 12.44 -15.87 -16.71
CA GLU A 31 12.15 -14.54 -16.17
C GLU A 31 11.73 -14.59 -14.69
N LEU A 32 10.93 -15.59 -14.31
CA LEU A 32 10.51 -15.79 -12.92
C LEU A 32 11.67 -16.23 -12.03
N ALA A 33 12.55 -17.12 -12.51
CA ALA A 33 13.73 -17.56 -11.79
C ALA A 33 14.73 -16.40 -11.55
N GLU A 34 14.94 -15.55 -12.56
CA GLU A 34 15.74 -14.32 -12.43
C GLU A 34 15.15 -13.37 -11.39
N LEU A 35 13.83 -13.20 -11.37
CA LEU A 35 13.14 -12.41 -10.36
C LEU A 35 13.31 -13.03 -8.96
N LEU A 36 13.16 -14.34 -8.82
CA LEU A 36 13.31 -15.05 -7.55
C LEU A 36 14.73 -14.87 -6.99
N HIS A 37 15.73 -15.04 -7.86
CA HIS A 37 17.13 -14.85 -7.50
C HIS A 37 17.40 -13.41 -7.03
N TYR A 38 16.90 -12.43 -7.78
CA TYR A 38 17.01 -11.01 -7.41
C TYR A 38 16.40 -10.71 -6.04
N LEU A 39 15.19 -11.21 -5.75
CA LEU A 39 14.53 -10.99 -4.46
C LEU A 39 15.28 -11.66 -3.30
N THR A 40 15.89 -12.82 -3.56
CA THR A 40 16.70 -13.55 -2.57
C THR A 40 18.00 -12.81 -2.26
N ILE A 41 18.66 -12.23 -3.28
CA ILE A 41 19.84 -11.38 -3.07
C ILE A 41 19.46 -10.16 -2.22
N MET A 42 18.36 -9.47 -2.53
CA MET A 42 17.92 -8.32 -1.75
C MET A 42 17.66 -8.64 -0.28
N GLU A 43 17.10 -9.82 0.03
CA GLU A 43 16.94 -10.29 1.41
C GLU A 43 18.30 -10.53 2.08
N SER A 44 19.23 -11.20 1.40
CA SER A 44 20.58 -11.46 1.90
C SER A 44 21.35 -10.16 2.19
N GLU A 45 21.29 -9.18 1.28
CA GLU A 45 21.90 -7.86 1.46
C GLU A 45 21.30 -7.09 2.65
N ALA A 46 20.05 -7.37 2.98
CA ALA A 46 19.35 -6.76 4.10
C ALA A 46 19.46 -7.54 5.42
N SER A 47 20.24 -8.63 5.49
CA SER A 47 20.31 -9.52 6.65
C SER A 47 20.63 -8.78 7.95
N GLU A 48 21.65 -7.91 7.95
CA GLU A 48 22.01 -7.12 9.14
C GLU A 48 20.89 -6.18 9.60
N THR A 49 20.09 -5.67 8.65
CA THR A 49 18.94 -4.82 8.98
C THR A 49 17.79 -5.66 9.55
N LEU A 50 17.55 -6.84 8.98
CA LEU A 50 16.53 -7.78 9.44
C LEU A 50 16.82 -8.31 10.85
N GLU A 51 18.09 -8.52 11.20
CA GLU A 51 18.49 -8.95 12.54
C GLU A 51 18.12 -7.93 13.63
N LYS A 52 18.15 -6.64 13.29
CA LYS A 52 17.75 -5.52 14.17
C LYS A 52 16.24 -5.40 14.34
N VAL A 53 15.44 -6.05 13.50
CA VAL A 53 13.97 -6.06 13.61
C VAL A 53 13.54 -7.00 14.73
N ASP A 54 12.54 -6.59 15.52
CA ASP A 54 11.89 -7.43 16.54
C ASP A 54 11.52 -8.79 15.94
N PRO A 55 11.87 -9.92 16.60
CA PRO A 55 11.61 -11.27 16.09
C PRO A 55 10.18 -11.49 15.59
N ARG A 56 9.18 -10.86 16.21
CA ARG A 56 7.76 -10.97 15.83
C ARG A 56 7.45 -10.38 14.46
N HIS A 57 8.28 -9.47 13.96
CA HIS A 57 8.06 -8.76 12.70
C HIS A 57 9.07 -9.13 11.60
N ARG A 58 10.07 -9.99 11.88
CA ARG A 58 11.11 -10.36 10.92
C ARG A 58 10.57 -10.95 9.62
N VAL A 59 9.57 -11.84 9.70
CA VAL A 59 8.92 -12.44 8.51
C VAL A 59 8.23 -11.36 7.66
N SER A 60 7.49 -10.45 8.29
CA SER A 60 6.84 -9.34 7.58
C SER A 60 7.87 -8.37 6.99
N ALA A 61 8.98 -8.12 7.68
CA ALA A 61 10.07 -7.27 7.21
C ALA A 61 10.80 -7.89 6.00
N ALA A 62 11.05 -9.19 6.03
CA ALA A 62 11.59 -9.92 4.88
C ALA A 62 10.64 -9.84 3.67
N ASN A 63 9.35 -10.10 3.88
CA ASN A 63 8.35 -9.95 2.82
C ASN A 63 8.25 -8.49 2.31
N LEU A 64 8.44 -7.48 3.15
CA LEU A 64 8.51 -6.08 2.73
C LEU A 64 9.71 -5.83 1.80
N ILE A 65 10.88 -6.42 2.08
CA ILE A 65 12.04 -6.34 1.18
C ILE A 65 11.72 -6.97 -0.17
N HIS A 66 11.09 -8.15 -0.19
CA HIS A 66 10.66 -8.81 -1.43
C HIS A 66 9.65 -7.96 -2.20
N TYR A 67 8.67 -7.37 -1.51
CA TYR A 67 7.69 -6.48 -2.11
C TYR A 67 8.34 -5.22 -2.71
N LEU A 68 9.27 -4.59 -1.99
CA LEU A 68 10.03 -3.44 -2.49
C LEU A 68 10.88 -3.83 -3.72
N GLY A 69 11.51 -4.99 -3.70
CA GLY A 69 12.24 -5.52 -4.85
C GLY A 69 11.33 -5.72 -6.07
N LEU A 70 10.15 -6.30 -5.87
CA LEU A 70 9.15 -6.47 -6.93
C LEU A 70 8.73 -5.11 -7.51
N ARG A 71 8.49 -4.10 -6.65
CA ARG A 71 8.07 -2.75 -7.05
C ARG A 71 9.17 -1.90 -7.70
N ARG A 72 10.43 -2.29 -7.60
CA ARG A 72 11.56 -1.63 -8.29
C ARG A 72 11.66 -1.99 -9.78
N ARG A 73 10.92 -3.01 -10.23
CA ARG A 73 10.90 -3.46 -11.62
C ARG A 73 9.55 -3.19 -12.25
N ASP A 74 9.52 -2.98 -13.56
CA ASP A 74 8.27 -3.01 -14.31
C ASP A 74 7.83 -4.46 -14.50
N VAL A 75 6.95 -4.93 -13.61
CA VAL A 75 6.44 -6.31 -13.64
C VAL A 75 5.24 -6.49 -14.57
N ARG A 76 4.69 -5.41 -15.16
CA ARG A 76 3.47 -5.51 -16.00
C ARG A 76 3.64 -6.48 -17.17
N PRO A 77 4.75 -6.48 -17.94
CA PRO A 77 4.93 -7.45 -19.02
C PRO A 77 4.94 -8.91 -18.52
N LEU A 78 5.53 -9.15 -17.35
CA LEU A 78 5.55 -10.47 -16.72
C LEU A 78 4.13 -10.88 -16.26
N GLN A 79 3.36 -9.95 -15.69
CA GLN A 79 1.97 -10.21 -15.29
C GLN A 79 1.06 -10.53 -16.47
N GLU A 80 1.25 -9.87 -17.61
CA GLU A 80 0.54 -10.15 -18.85
C GLU A 80 0.86 -11.56 -19.37
N LYS A 81 2.15 -11.96 -19.37
CA LYS A 81 2.58 -13.32 -19.75
C LYS A 81 2.00 -14.38 -18.81
N LEU A 82 2.01 -14.14 -17.50
CA LEU A 82 1.42 -15.04 -16.50
C LEU A 82 -0.09 -15.22 -16.73
N ALA A 83 -0.82 -14.11 -16.94
CA ALA A 83 -2.25 -14.14 -17.21
C ALA A 83 -2.56 -14.89 -18.52
N ALA A 84 -1.78 -14.66 -19.58
CA ALA A 84 -1.91 -15.38 -20.84
C ALA A 84 -1.64 -16.89 -20.71
N ALA A 85 -0.78 -17.29 -19.76
CA ALA A 85 -0.51 -18.67 -19.41
C ALA A 85 -1.53 -19.29 -18.43
N GLY A 86 -2.58 -18.55 -18.04
CA GLY A 86 -3.59 -19.01 -17.07
C GLY A 86 -3.10 -19.08 -15.62
N LEU A 87 -1.96 -18.47 -15.31
CA LEU A 87 -1.36 -18.43 -13.98
C LEU A 87 -1.76 -17.16 -13.22
N SER A 88 -1.60 -17.19 -11.89
CA SER A 88 -1.80 -16.02 -11.05
C SER A 88 -0.93 -14.86 -11.53
N SER A 89 -1.54 -13.71 -11.82
CA SER A 89 -0.86 -12.49 -12.26
C SER A 89 -0.05 -11.80 -11.14
N MET A 90 0.06 -12.43 -9.95
CA MET A 90 0.73 -11.88 -8.76
C MET A 90 0.12 -10.57 -8.23
N GLY A 91 -1.04 -10.13 -8.72
CA GLY A 91 -1.70 -8.89 -8.29
C GLY A 91 -2.23 -8.90 -6.85
N ARG A 92 -2.09 -10.03 -6.12
CA ARG A 92 -2.42 -10.19 -4.70
C ARG A 92 -1.26 -10.79 -3.88
N ALA A 93 -0.05 -10.77 -4.44
CA ALA A 93 1.12 -11.40 -3.84
C ALA A 93 1.74 -10.56 -2.71
N GLU A 94 1.23 -9.36 -2.39
CA GLU A 94 1.86 -8.42 -1.47
C GLU A 94 2.08 -8.98 -0.07
N SER A 95 1.25 -9.92 0.37
CA SER A 95 1.36 -10.54 1.70
C SER A 95 2.35 -11.71 1.76
N HIS A 96 2.83 -12.22 0.62
CA HIS A 96 3.67 -13.43 0.54
C HIS A 96 4.40 -13.52 -0.82
N VAL A 97 5.20 -12.50 -1.15
CA VAL A 97 5.76 -12.28 -2.50
C VAL A 97 6.62 -13.45 -2.96
N LEU A 98 7.63 -13.82 -2.15
CA LEU A 98 8.60 -14.86 -2.50
C LEU A 98 7.93 -16.23 -2.63
N SER A 99 7.01 -16.54 -1.72
CA SER A 99 6.26 -17.80 -1.73
C SER A 99 5.33 -17.91 -2.93
N ASN A 100 4.59 -16.85 -3.26
CA ASN A 100 3.75 -16.85 -4.46
C ASN A 100 4.60 -17.06 -5.73
N LEU A 101 5.77 -16.42 -5.82
CA LEU A 101 6.69 -16.60 -6.94
C LEU A 101 7.22 -18.04 -7.05
N LYS A 102 7.66 -18.63 -5.92
CA LYS A 102 8.09 -20.04 -5.87
C LYS A 102 6.96 -20.99 -6.30
N ALA A 103 5.72 -20.76 -5.84
CA ALA A 103 4.59 -21.59 -6.22
C ALA A 103 4.32 -21.56 -7.73
N ILE A 104 4.41 -20.38 -8.36
CA ILE A 104 4.25 -20.22 -9.81
C ILE A 104 5.38 -20.95 -10.55
N ILE A 105 6.63 -20.82 -10.09
CA ILE A 105 7.79 -21.51 -10.68
C ILE A 105 7.61 -23.02 -10.62
N ILE A 106 7.25 -23.58 -9.46
CA ILE A 106 7.02 -25.03 -9.29
C ILE A 106 5.92 -25.52 -10.23
N LEU A 107 4.81 -24.77 -10.37
CA LEU A 107 3.72 -25.14 -11.28
C LEU A 107 4.17 -25.14 -12.75
N LEU A 108 4.99 -24.16 -13.17
CA LEU A 108 5.54 -24.10 -14.52
C LEU A 108 6.55 -25.22 -14.79
N GLU A 109 7.44 -25.51 -13.84
CA GLU A 109 8.39 -26.62 -13.94
C GLU A 109 7.66 -27.96 -14.12
N GLN A 110 6.62 -28.21 -13.32
CA GLN A 110 5.78 -29.40 -13.43
C GLN A 110 5.05 -29.47 -14.78
N ALA A 111 4.48 -28.36 -15.25
CA ALA A 111 3.79 -28.30 -16.55
C ALA A 111 4.75 -28.55 -17.73
N LEU A 112 6.02 -28.18 -17.60
CA LEU A 112 7.09 -28.43 -18.57
C LEU A 112 7.70 -29.83 -18.46
N GLY A 113 7.20 -30.69 -17.56
CA GLY A 113 7.73 -32.03 -17.34
C GLY A 113 9.09 -32.06 -16.66
N GLN A 114 9.52 -30.95 -16.04
CA GLN A 114 10.74 -30.92 -15.23
C GLN A 114 10.45 -31.57 -13.88
N GLN A 115 11.17 -32.65 -13.56
CA GLN A 115 11.08 -33.32 -12.27
C GLN A 115 11.86 -32.52 -11.22
N GLY A 116 11.21 -31.58 -10.55
CA GLY A 116 11.75 -30.87 -9.39
C GLY A 116 11.40 -31.54 -8.06
N GLN A 117 12.35 -31.59 -7.13
CA GLN A 117 12.18 -32.15 -5.77
C GLN A 117 11.34 -31.27 -4.82
N GLN A 118 10.93 -30.05 -5.20
CA GLN A 118 10.17 -29.15 -4.33
C GLN A 118 8.65 -29.36 -4.44
N THR A 119 8.02 -29.72 -3.33
CA THR A 119 6.57 -29.95 -3.26
C THR A 119 5.81 -28.65 -3.00
N LEU A 120 4.71 -28.38 -3.74
CA LEU A 120 3.85 -27.20 -3.54
C LEU A 120 3.38 -26.97 -2.09
N SER A 121 3.23 -28.05 -1.31
CA SER A 121 2.71 -28.01 0.06
C SER A 121 3.51 -27.09 0.99
N SER A 122 4.83 -27.04 0.86
CA SER A 122 5.69 -26.20 1.73
C SER A 122 5.55 -24.70 1.46
N THR A 123 4.99 -24.33 0.31
CA THR A 123 4.86 -22.94 -0.13
C THR A 123 3.51 -22.36 0.26
N MET A 124 2.46 -23.19 0.32
CA MET A 124 1.08 -22.77 0.62
C MET A 124 0.87 -22.35 2.09
N ASP A 125 1.58 -22.96 3.04
CA ASP A 125 1.48 -22.63 4.48
C ASP A 125 1.80 -21.15 4.75
N SER A 126 2.71 -20.57 3.97
CA SER A 126 3.12 -19.16 4.11
C SER A 126 2.10 -18.13 3.60
N SER A 127 1.27 -18.51 2.62
CA SER A 127 0.23 -17.63 2.05
C SER A 127 -0.95 -17.47 3.02
N ALA A 128 -1.34 -18.57 3.69
CA ALA A 128 -2.42 -18.57 4.68
C ALA A 128 -2.08 -17.75 5.94
N MET A 129 -0.80 -17.58 6.26
CA MET A 129 -0.35 -16.81 7.43
C MET A 129 -0.54 -15.29 7.28
N GLY A 130 -0.52 -14.75 6.05
CA GLY A 130 -0.56 -13.30 5.81
C GLY A 130 -1.79 -12.61 6.41
N PRO A 131 -3.03 -13.02 6.05
CA PRO A 131 -4.25 -12.46 6.60
C PRO A 131 -4.37 -12.61 8.13
N ALA A 132 -3.99 -13.78 8.67
CA ALA A 132 -4.04 -14.05 10.11
C ALA A 132 -3.05 -13.17 10.90
N LEU A 133 -1.84 -12.97 10.36
CA LEU A 133 -0.84 -12.10 10.95
C LEU A 133 -1.28 -10.63 10.87
N LEU A 134 -1.88 -10.21 9.75
CA LEU A 134 -2.46 -8.87 9.61
C LEU A 134 -3.57 -8.64 10.63
N GLU A 135 -4.47 -9.61 10.80
CA GLU A 135 -5.54 -9.52 11.80
C GLU A 135 -4.99 -9.42 13.22
N THR A 136 -4.00 -10.26 13.56
CA THR A 136 -3.32 -10.26 14.87
C THR A 136 -2.67 -8.90 15.13
N ASN A 137 -1.83 -8.42 14.21
CA ASN A 137 -1.17 -7.11 14.33
C ASN A 137 -2.19 -5.97 14.42
N THR A 138 -3.30 -6.05 13.69
CA THR A 138 -4.35 -5.03 13.74
C THR A 138 -5.06 -5.05 15.11
N ASN A 139 -5.33 -6.23 15.66
CA ASN A 139 -5.93 -6.38 16.99
C ASN A 139 -4.99 -5.87 18.10
N ASP A 140 -3.69 -6.12 17.97
CA ASP A 140 -2.69 -5.67 18.93
C ASP A 140 -2.55 -4.14 18.91
N LEU A 141 -2.51 -3.54 17.72
CA LEU A 141 -2.33 -2.11 17.54
C LEU A 141 -3.62 -1.31 17.83
N LEU A 142 -4.74 -1.73 17.26
CA LEU A 142 -6.00 -0.96 17.27
C LEU A 142 -7.05 -1.51 18.25
N GLY A 143 -6.77 -2.64 18.90
CA GLY A 143 -7.76 -3.38 19.70
C GLY A 143 -8.68 -4.25 18.85
N LYS A 144 -9.35 -5.21 19.48
CA LYS A 144 -10.35 -6.07 18.81
C LYS A 144 -11.48 -5.22 18.22
N PRO A 145 -12.06 -5.62 17.07
CA PRO A 145 -13.23 -4.94 16.54
C PRO A 145 -14.40 -5.06 17.53
N PRO A 146 -15.28 -4.04 17.63
CA PRO A 146 -16.46 -4.12 18.49
C PRO A 146 -17.49 -5.08 17.91
N ALA A 147 -18.34 -5.65 18.77
CA ALA A 147 -19.26 -6.74 18.40
C ALA A 147 -20.20 -6.41 17.22
N GLN A 148 -20.61 -5.14 17.07
CA GLN A 148 -21.58 -4.75 16.03
C GLN A 148 -20.95 -4.35 14.68
N ARG A 149 -19.61 -4.24 14.56
CA ARG A 149 -18.95 -3.87 13.29
C ARG A 149 -17.54 -4.41 13.14
N ARG A 150 -17.15 -4.73 11.90
CA ARG A 150 -15.82 -5.28 11.57
C ARG A 150 -14.69 -4.25 11.61
N VAL A 151 -14.99 -3.00 11.27
CA VAL A 151 -13.99 -1.91 11.20
C VAL A 151 -13.79 -1.28 12.58
N ARG A 152 -12.70 -0.53 12.78
CA ARG A 152 -12.48 0.36 13.94
C ARG A 152 -12.61 1.83 13.52
N ILE A 153 -13.05 2.69 14.44
CA ILE A 153 -13.13 4.13 14.23
C ILE A 153 -11.99 4.79 15.01
N LEU A 154 -11.02 5.31 14.27
CA LEU A 154 -9.91 6.12 14.77
C LEU A 154 -10.25 7.60 14.57
N VAL A 155 -10.31 8.36 15.65
CA VAL A 155 -10.58 9.81 15.59
C VAL A 155 -9.31 10.57 15.95
N THR A 156 -8.90 11.50 15.08
CA THR A 156 -7.84 12.46 15.42
C THR A 156 -8.43 13.52 16.34
N LEU A 157 -7.97 13.55 17.59
CA LEU A 157 -8.49 14.51 18.56
C LEU A 157 -7.90 15.90 18.30
N PRO A 158 -8.73 16.95 18.22
CA PRO A 158 -8.24 18.31 18.18
C PRO A 158 -7.70 18.72 19.57
N GLY A 159 -6.72 19.62 19.61
CA GLY A 159 -6.19 20.16 20.88
C GLY A 159 -7.28 20.78 21.77
N ALA A 160 -8.33 21.36 21.17
CA ALA A 160 -9.49 21.89 21.90
C ALA A 160 -10.22 20.85 22.76
N ALA A 161 -10.21 19.57 22.37
CA ALA A 161 -10.82 18.49 23.15
C ALA A 161 -10.11 18.23 24.49
N ALA A 162 -8.90 18.78 24.70
CA ALA A 162 -8.17 18.65 25.95
C ALA A 162 -8.94 19.22 27.16
N ASN A 163 -9.79 20.22 26.92
CA ASN A 163 -10.59 20.91 27.93
C ASN A 163 -12.08 20.63 27.83
N ASP A 164 -12.51 19.80 26.86
CA ASP A 164 -13.92 19.45 26.64
C ASP A 164 -14.14 17.95 26.90
N TYR A 165 -14.53 17.65 28.13
CA TYR A 165 -14.85 16.29 28.54
C TYR A 165 -16.08 15.73 27.81
N LEU A 166 -17.10 16.56 27.59
CA LEU A 166 -18.35 16.12 26.97
C LEU A 166 -18.11 15.71 25.52
N LEU A 167 -17.27 16.45 24.80
CA LEU A 167 -16.89 16.10 23.44
C LEU A 167 -16.22 14.71 23.35
N ILE A 168 -15.27 14.40 24.24
CA ILE A 168 -14.61 13.09 24.26
C ILE A 168 -15.61 11.99 24.66
N LYS A 169 -16.45 12.25 25.66
CA LYS A 169 -17.50 11.34 26.09
C LYS A 169 -18.44 11.00 24.94
N ASP A 170 -18.93 12.00 24.23
CA ASP A 170 -19.84 11.84 23.09
C ASP A 170 -19.17 11.06 21.95
N MET A 171 -17.90 11.34 21.64
CA MET A 171 -17.15 10.55 20.65
C MET A 171 -17.05 9.07 21.02
N LEU A 172 -16.77 8.74 22.29
CA LEU A 172 -16.80 7.34 22.75
C LEU A 172 -18.21 6.76 22.63
N PHE A 173 -19.25 7.54 22.93
CA PHE A 173 -20.63 7.07 22.82
C PHE A 173 -21.05 6.77 21.39
N GLN A 174 -20.63 7.62 20.45
CA GLN A 174 -20.84 7.46 19.01
C GLN A 174 -19.92 6.39 18.38
N GLY A 175 -19.05 5.77 19.18
CA GLY A 175 -18.31 4.58 18.77
C GLY A 175 -16.87 4.83 18.34
N MET A 176 -16.19 5.87 18.82
CA MET A 176 -14.73 5.93 18.72
C MET A 176 -14.09 4.74 19.45
N ASP A 177 -13.22 3.99 18.78
CA ASP A 177 -12.42 2.90 19.41
C ASP A 177 -10.99 3.34 19.72
N CYS A 178 -10.47 4.28 18.93
CA CYS A 178 -9.10 4.76 19.05
C CYS A 178 -9.06 6.28 18.97
N ALA A 179 -8.38 6.89 19.93
CA ALA A 179 -8.07 8.31 19.93
C ALA A 179 -6.64 8.52 19.40
N ARG A 180 -6.52 9.14 18.23
CA ARG A 180 -5.23 9.56 17.67
C ARG A 180 -4.87 10.95 18.20
N ILE A 181 -3.70 11.05 18.82
CA ILE A 181 -3.07 12.32 19.21
C ILE A 181 -1.95 12.60 18.21
N ASN A 182 -2.16 13.59 17.35
CA ASN A 182 -1.18 13.98 16.34
C ASN A 182 -0.11 14.88 16.95
N CYS A 183 1.06 14.32 17.22
CA CYS A 183 2.18 15.00 17.87
C CYS A 183 2.98 15.92 16.94
N ALA A 184 2.54 16.10 15.69
CA ALA A 184 3.05 17.17 14.82
C ALA A 184 2.49 18.55 15.20
N HIS A 185 1.48 18.59 16.07
CA HIS A 185 0.80 19.79 16.54
C HIS A 185 0.67 19.72 18.07
N ASP A 186 0.35 20.87 18.67
CA ASP A 186 0.21 21.05 20.11
C ASP A 186 1.50 20.67 20.87
N ASP A 187 1.39 20.54 22.19
CA ASP A 187 2.51 20.31 23.10
C ASP A 187 2.23 19.14 24.07
N PRO A 188 3.25 18.63 24.78
CA PRO A 188 3.09 17.53 25.73
C PRO A 188 2.05 17.79 26.84
N ALA A 189 1.79 19.04 27.21
CA ALA A 189 0.79 19.37 28.22
C ALA A 189 -0.64 19.18 27.67
N VAL A 190 -0.89 19.58 26.42
CA VAL A 190 -2.15 19.30 25.70
C VAL A 190 -2.35 17.79 25.56
N TRP A 191 -1.35 17.06 25.07
CA TRP A 191 -1.45 15.60 24.90
C TRP A 191 -1.73 14.89 26.23
N SER A 192 -1.07 15.32 27.31
CA SER A 192 -1.30 14.77 28.65
C SER A 192 -2.72 15.01 29.16
N ARG A 193 -3.30 16.19 28.89
CA ARG A 193 -4.71 16.48 29.21
C ARG A 193 -5.65 15.59 28.42
N LEU A 194 -5.45 15.45 27.11
CA LEU A 194 -6.24 14.53 26.27
C LEU A 194 -6.21 13.09 26.82
N ILE A 195 -5.01 12.58 27.13
CA ILE A 195 -4.83 11.23 27.69
C ILE A 195 -5.61 11.08 29.01
N ARG A 196 -5.54 12.07 29.90
CA ARG A 196 -6.29 12.05 31.17
C ARG A 196 -7.79 12.01 30.94
N GLN A 197 -8.32 12.83 30.04
CA GLN A 197 -9.75 12.86 29.72
C GLN A 197 -10.22 11.53 29.11
N ILE A 198 -9.46 10.95 28.18
CA ILE A 198 -9.79 9.65 27.59
C ILE A 198 -9.81 8.57 28.67
N LYS A 199 -8.78 8.51 29.54
CA LYS A 199 -8.72 7.54 30.64
C LYS A 199 -9.87 7.73 31.63
N ARG A 200 -10.24 8.96 31.95
CA ARG A 200 -11.40 9.29 32.78
C ARG A 200 -12.68 8.78 32.15
N THR A 201 -12.94 9.13 30.88
CA THR A 201 -14.14 8.73 30.14
C THR A 201 -14.26 7.21 30.07
N ARG A 202 -13.16 6.49 29.83
CA ARG A 202 -13.14 5.02 29.83
C ARG A 202 -13.56 4.42 31.17
N ARG A 203 -13.10 5.00 32.29
CA ARG A 203 -13.49 4.54 33.64
C ARG A 203 -14.96 4.79 33.94
N GLU A 204 -15.46 5.96 33.57
CA GLU A 204 -16.85 6.36 33.87
C GLU A 204 -17.88 5.65 32.97
N THR A 205 -17.53 5.38 31.71
CA THR A 205 -18.47 4.79 30.73
C THR A 205 -18.31 3.28 30.56
N GLY A 206 -17.21 2.69 31.03
CA GLY A 206 -16.85 1.29 30.77
C GLY A 206 -16.49 0.99 29.32
N ARG A 207 -16.50 1.98 28.41
CA ARG A 207 -16.22 1.76 26.98
C ARG A 207 -14.70 1.74 26.73
N PRO A 208 -14.17 0.75 25.99
CA PRO A 208 -12.75 0.70 25.67
C PRO A 208 -12.39 1.80 24.66
N CYS A 209 -11.20 2.40 24.80
CA CYS A 209 -10.61 3.27 23.80
C CYS A 209 -9.08 3.16 23.85
N ARG A 210 -8.44 2.83 22.73
CA ARG A 210 -6.98 2.89 22.58
C ARG A 210 -6.54 4.34 22.38
N ILE A 211 -5.31 4.64 22.75
CA ILE A 211 -4.68 5.95 22.52
C ILE A 211 -3.49 5.71 21.60
N LEU A 212 -3.49 6.34 20.44
CA LEU A 212 -2.43 6.24 19.44
C LEU A 212 -1.67 7.57 19.38
N MET A 213 -0.41 7.54 19.80
CA MET A 213 0.50 8.68 19.67
C MET A 213 1.09 8.67 18.27
N ASP A 214 0.64 9.58 17.42
CA ASP A 214 1.12 9.72 16.04
C ASP A 214 2.26 10.74 16.00
N LEU A 215 3.49 10.25 15.88
CA LEU A 215 4.70 11.08 15.93
C LEU A 215 4.81 11.93 14.66
N GLY A 216 5.28 13.17 14.83
CA GLY A 216 5.38 14.13 13.72
C GLY A 216 6.26 13.65 12.56
N GLY A 217 7.28 12.83 12.85
CA GLY A 217 8.26 12.34 11.88
C GLY A 217 9.18 13.46 11.33
N PRO A 218 10.16 13.12 10.47
CA PRO A 218 11.07 14.07 9.87
C PRO A 218 10.38 14.87 8.74
N LYS A 219 9.46 15.75 9.10
CA LYS A 219 8.71 16.55 8.14
C LYS A 219 9.43 17.85 7.82
N LEU A 220 9.75 18.06 6.54
CA LEU A 220 10.13 19.38 6.04
C LEU A 220 8.91 20.31 6.17
N ARG A 221 9.13 21.47 6.80
CA ARG A 221 8.11 22.50 6.99
C ARG A 221 8.63 23.78 6.37
N ALA A 222 7.81 24.42 5.55
CA ALA A 222 8.08 25.79 5.18
C ALA A 222 8.03 26.67 6.44
N GLY A 223 8.92 27.66 6.53
CA GLY A 223 8.84 28.70 7.54
C GLY A 223 7.62 29.59 7.33
N LYS A 224 7.52 30.66 8.13
CA LYS A 224 6.52 31.69 7.87
C LYS A 224 6.74 32.26 6.46
N ILE A 225 5.70 32.23 5.64
CA ILE A 225 5.72 32.88 4.33
C ILE A 225 5.58 34.38 4.59
N GLY A 226 6.43 35.19 3.95
CA GLY A 226 6.34 36.65 4.02
C GLY A 226 4.99 37.14 3.49
N PRO A 227 4.50 38.31 3.94
CA PRO A 227 3.29 38.88 3.39
C PRO A 227 3.46 39.11 1.88
N GLY A 228 2.49 38.65 1.10
CA GLY A 228 2.40 38.86 -0.35
C GLY A 228 0.97 39.22 -0.73
N PRO A 229 0.65 39.38 -2.03
CA PRO A 229 -0.71 39.65 -2.49
C PRO A 229 -1.68 38.65 -1.85
N ALA A 230 -2.66 39.16 -1.09
CA ALA A 230 -3.60 38.32 -0.37
C ALA A 230 -4.51 37.59 -1.37
N VAL A 231 -4.56 36.26 -1.29
CA VAL A 231 -5.55 35.48 -2.02
C VAL A 231 -6.87 35.55 -1.27
N LEU A 232 -7.85 36.27 -1.83
CA LEU A 232 -9.22 36.26 -1.32
C LEU A 232 -9.88 34.93 -1.66
N LYS A 233 -10.26 34.16 -0.64
CA LYS A 233 -10.94 32.86 -0.83
C LYS A 233 -12.41 32.97 -0.54
N TRP A 234 -13.22 32.68 -1.56
CA TRP A 234 -14.66 32.71 -1.48
C TRP A 234 -15.24 31.34 -1.72
N ARG A 235 -16.27 30.98 -0.96
CA ARG A 235 -16.93 29.68 -1.07
C ARG A 235 -18.44 29.89 -1.03
N PRO A 236 -19.21 29.17 -1.87
CA PRO A 236 -20.65 29.05 -1.68
C PRO A 236 -20.96 28.55 -0.28
N LYS A 237 -22.08 28.98 0.30
CA LYS A 237 -22.57 28.34 1.52
C LYS A 237 -22.95 26.90 1.19
N ARG A 238 -22.60 25.98 2.09
CA ARG A 238 -22.86 24.56 1.93
C ARG A 238 -23.53 24.01 3.17
N ASP A 239 -24.38 23.00 2.98
CA ASP A 239 -24.95 22.23 4.08
C ASP A 239 -23.91 21.26 4.68
N ALA A 240 -24.34 20.47 5.68
CA ALA A 240 -23.52 19.46 6.35
C ALA A 240 -23.04 18.34 5.41
N TYR A 241 -23.67 18.18 4.24
CA TYR A 241 -23.31 17.20 3.21
C TYR A 241 -22.43 17.82 2.11
N GLY A 242 -22.07 19.09 2.22
CA GLY A 242 -21.22 19.79 1.28
C GLY A 242 -21.93 20.27 0.01
N LYS A 243 -23.26 20.18 -0.06
CA LYS A 243 -24.06 20.67 -1.18
C LYS A 243 -24.22 22.19 -1.08
N ALA A 244 -24.01 22.89 -2.19
CA ALA A 244 -24.17 24.34 -2.23
C ALA A 244 -25.63 24.73 -2.00
N THR A 245 -25.88 25.53 -0.97
CA THR A 245 -27.20 26.07 -0.62
C THR A 245 -27.39 27.48 -1.15
N GLU A 246 -26.30 28.26 -1.24
CA GLU A 246 -26.32 29.62 -1.79
C GLU A 246 -25.03 29.88 -2.59
N PRO A 247 -25.11 30.54 -3.77
CA PRO A 247 -23.93 30.88 -4.57
C PRO A 247 -23.06 31.93 -3.87
N ALA A 248 -21.75 31.89 -4.08
CA ALA A 248 -20.89 33.02 -3.75
C ALA A 248 -20.95 34.04 -4.90
N ARG A 249 -21.50 35.23 -4.62
CA ARG A 249 -21.59 36.33 -5.59
C ARG A 249 -20.49 37.32 -5.28
N ILE A 250 -19.54 37.45 -6.20
CA ILE A 250 -18.34 38.29 -6.07
C ILE A 250 -18.45 39.41 -7.09
N TRP A 251 -18.27 40.65 -6.64
CA TRP A 251 -18.18 41.78 -7.53
C TRP A 251 -16.70 42.16 -7.75
N VAL A 252 -16.25 42.12 -9.01
CA VAL A 252 -14.90 42.51 -9.42
C VAL A 252 -15.00 43.82 -10.18
N TYR A 253 -14.27 44.82 -9.72
CA TYR A 253 -14.29 46.17 -10.28
C TYR A 253 -12.87 46.75 -10.32
N PRO A 254 -12.59 47.73 -11.21
CA PRO A 254 -11.28 48.39 -11.28
C PRO A 254 -10.96 49.22 -10.04
N GLU A 255 -9.68 49.31 -9.68
CA GLU A 255 -9.22 50.19 -8.61
C GLU A 255 -9.53 51.66 -8.95
N GLY A 256 -10.25 52.35 -8.05
CA GLY A 256 -10.70 53.73 -8.26
C GLY A 256 -12.11 53.89 -8.85
N ASP A 257 -12.81 52.80 -9.17
CA ASP A 257 -14.22 52.86 -9.57
C ASP A 257 -15.12 53.18 -8.35
N ALA A 258 -15.92 54.25 -8.45
CA ALA A 258 -16.83 54.71 -7.40
C ALA A 258 -18.24 54.09 -7.52
N SER A 259 -18.42 53.12 -8.42
CA SER A 259 -19.68 52.39 -8.57
C SER A 259 -20.11 51.77 -7.24
N SER A 260 -21.42 51.76 -6.98
CA SER A 260 -21.96 51.12 -5.79
C SER A 260 -22.03 49.61 -5.97
N ARG A 261 -21.64 48.85 -4.95
CA ARG A 261 -21.74 47.39 -4.94
C ARG A 261 -23.16 46.92 -5.27
N PRO A 262 -23.34 45.97 -6.21
CA PRO A 262 -24.65 45.39 -6.50
C PRO A 262 -25.28 44.78 -5.24
N ALA A 263 -26.59 44.98 -5.05
CA ALA A 263 -27.31 44.54 -3.84
C ALA A 263 -27.18 43.04 -3.54
N HIS A 264 -26.88 42.23 -4.55
CA HIS A 264 -26.75 40.78 -4.44
C HIS A 264 -25.29 40.30 -4.34
N ALA A 265 -24.29 41.18 -4.38
CA ALA A 265 -22.90 40.79 -4.17
C ALA A 265 -22.64 40.61 -2.67
N HIS A 266 -22.00 39.49 -2.31
CA HIS A 266 -21.71 39.18 -0.92
C HIS A 266 -20.48 39.95 -0.40
N ALA A 267 -19.58 40.35 -1.30
CA ALA A 267 -18.62 41.43 -1.08
C ALA A 267 -18.26 42.10 -2.41
#